data_AF-A0A538HID3-F1
#
_entry.id   AF-A0A538HID3-F1
#
_cell.length_a   1.000
_cell.length_b   1.000
_cell.length_c   1.000
_cell.angle_alpha   90.00
_cell.angle_beta   90.00
_cell.angle_gamma   90.00
#
_symmetry.space_group_name_H-M   'P 1'
#
loop_
_entity.id
_entity.type
_entity.pdbx_description
1 polymer ?
#
loop_
_entity_poly.entity_id
_entity_poly.type
_entity_poly.pdbx_seq_one_letter_code
_entity_poly.pdbx_strand_id
1 'polypeptide(L)'
;KLRTAIEARDPVCCVPGCEVSRFLEIDHIEPVAEGGLTTFENLARLCSFHHALKTVFGWRLGGRPGAWTWSEPERAERAPP
;
A
#
# COMPACT_ATOMS: atom_id res chain seq x y z
N LYS A 1 -4.10 18.19 7.82
CA LYS A 1 -4.00 18.51 6.37
C LYS A 1 -3.50 17.32 5.54
N LEU A 2 -2.49 16.57 6.01
CA LEU A 2 -1.95 15.40 5.28
C LEU A 2 -3.01 14.34 4.92
N ARG A 3 -3.83 13.90 5.88
CA ARG A 3 -4.93 12.93 5.62
C ARG A 3 -5.85 13.36 4.48
N THR A 4 -6.35 14.60 4.52
CA THR A 4 -7.26 15.14 3.48
C THR A 4 -6.59 15.17 2.11
N ALA A 5 -5.29 15.52 2.04
CA ALA A 5 -4.55 15.50 0.79
C ALA A 5 -4.43 14.08 0.21
N ILE A 6 -4.21 13.08 1.06
CA ILE A 6 -4.15 11.67 0.66
C ILE A 6 -5.52 11.17 0.19
N GLU A 7 -6.58 11.51 0.92
CA GLU A 7 -7.95 11.15 0.55
C GLU A 7 -8.37 11.73 -0.80
N ALA A 8 -7.94 12.96 -1.10
CA ALA A 8 -8.20 13.62 -2.39
C ALA A 8 -7.37 13.02 -3.53
N ARG A 9 -6.11 12.65 -3.27
CA ARG A 9 -5.21 12.06 -4.28
C ARG A 9 -5.59 10.64 -4.65
N ASP A 10 -5.93 9.83 -3.64
CA ASP A 10 -6.23 8.41 -3.79
C ASP A 10 -7.73 8.16 -3.46
N PRO A 11 -8.66 8.50 -4.36
CA PRO A 11 -10.10 8.33 -4.12
C PRO A 11 -10.54 6.86 -4.10
N VAL A 12 -9.73 5.98 -4.68
CA VAL A 12 -9.90 4.52 -4.75
C VAL A 12 -8.65 3.83 -4.23
N CYS A 13 -8.74 2.51 -4.01
CA CYS A 13 -7.59 1.67 -3.69
C CYS A 13 -6.44 1.87 -4.69
N CYS A 14 -5.21 2.08 -4.20
CA CYS A 14 -4.04 2.31 -5.04
C CYS A 14 -3.55 1.09 -5.82
N VAL A 15 -4.06 -0.11 -5.53
CA VAL A 15 -3.71 -1.31 -6.29
C VAL A 15 -4.30 -1.23 -7.70
N PRO A 16 -3.48 -1.34 -8.77
CA PRO A 16 -3.95 -1.28 -10.15
C PRO A 16 -5.11 -2.24 -10.43
N GLY A 17 -6.18 -1.73 -11.03
CA GLY A 17 -7.39 -2.50 -11.35
C GLY A 17 -8.39 -2.66 -10.20
N CYS A 18 -8.09 -2.16 -8.99
CA CYS A 18 -9.05 -2.14 -7.89
C CYS A 18 -9.85 -0.83 -7.87
N GLU A 19 -11.18 -0.93 -7.86
CA GLU A 19 -12.08 0.25 -7.91
C GLU A 19 -12.78 0.54 -6.57
N VAL A 20 -12.39 -0.16 -5.49
CA VAL A 20 -12.99 0.05 -4.15
C VAL A 20 -12.69 1.47 -3.68
N SER A 21 -13.73 2.22 -3.30
CA SER A 21 -13.66 3.63 -2.90
C SER A 21 -14.07 3.89 -1.44
N ARG A 22 -14.56 2.86 -0.74
CA ARG A 22 -15.06 2.97 0.64
C ARG A 22 -14.20 2.17 1.59
N PHE A 23 -14.19 2.61 2.85
CA PHE A 23 -13.46 1.95 3.94
C PHE A 23 -11.97 1.72 3.62
N LEU A 24 -11.35 2.71 2.95
CA LEU A 24 -9.93 2.64 2.62
C LEU A 24 -9.09 3.06 3.82
N GLU A 25 -8.01 2.33 4.03
CA GLU A 25 -7.01 2.51 5.06
C GLU A 25 -5.82 3.27 4.48
N ILE A 26 -5.22 4.17 5.26
CA ILE A 26 -3.99 4.86 4.88
C ILE A 26 -2.82 4.05 5.43
N ASP A 27 -1.95 3.59 4.54
CA ASP A 27 -0.87 2.66 4.86
C ASP A 27 0.45 3.15 4.27
N HIS A 28 1.55 2.86 4.96
CA HIS A 28 2.89 3.21 4.48
C HIS A 28 3.35 2.26 3.38
N ILE A 29 3.92 2.78 2.30
CA ILE A 29 4.51 1.99 1.22
C ILE A 29 5.77 1.30 1.73
N GLU A 30 6.74 2.10 2.18
CA GLU A 30 7.88 1.65 2.99
C GLU A 30 7.45 1.62 4.46
N PRO A 31 7.46 0.45 5.12
CA PRO A 31 7.05 0.32 6.51
C PRO A 31 7.87 1.22 7.44
N VAL A 32 7.22 1.75 8.49
CA VAL A 32 7.92 2.52 9.54
C VAL A 32 9.04 1.70 10.19
N ALA A 33 8.86 0.39 10.33
CA ALA A 33 9.87 -0.52 10.86
C ALA A 33 11.14 -0.59 10.00
N GLU A 34 11.06 -0.25 8.72
CA GLU A 34 12.16 -0.21 7.77
C GLU A 34 12.73 1.21 7.59
N GLY A 35 12.22 2.19 8.33
CA GLY A 35 12.63 3.60 8.25
C GLY A 35 11.67 4.49 7.45
N GLY A 36 10.56 3.94 6.97
CA GLY A 36 9.56 4.67 6.19
C GLY A 36 8.97 5.85 6.94
N LEU A 37 9.03 7.04 6.34
CA LEU A 37 8.52 8.28 6.93
C LEU A 37 7.02 8.44 6.69
N THR A 38 6.32 9.13 7.59
CA THR A 38 4.93 9.54 7.40
C THR A 38 4.88 10.78 6.50
N THR A 39 5.06 10.58 5.20
CA THR A 39 5.06 11.64 4.17
C THR A 39 3.92 11.43 3.19
N PHE A 40 3.65 12.45 2.38
CA PHE A 40 2.63 12.35 1.33
C PHE A 40 3.01 11.24 0.33
N GLU A 41 4.28 11.14 -0.03
CA GLU A 41 4.81 10.21 -1.03
C GLU A 41 4.82 8.77 -0.53
N ASN A 42 5.04 8.55 0.77
CA ASN A 42 5.15 7.23 1.36
C ASN A 42 3.82 6.67 1.90
N LEU A 43 2.73 7.43 1.86
CA LEU A 43 1.41 6.95 2.29
C LEU A 43 0.56 6.67 1.06
N ALA A 44 -0.28 5.63 1.10
CA ALA A 44 -1.23 5.29 0.05
C ALA A 44 -2.55 4.80 0.67
N ARG A 45 -3.65 4.82 -0.11
CA ARG A 45 -4.94 4.27 0.34
C ARG A 45 -5.18 2.87 -0.20
N LEU A 46 -5.47 1.92 0.67
CA LEU A 46 -5.75 0.52 0.34
C LEU A 46 -7.10 0.09 0.88
N CYS A 47 -7.82 -0.79 0.17
CA CYS A 47 -8.97 -1.46 0.77
C CYS A 47 -8.48 -2.55 1.75
N SER A 48 -9.34 -2.96 2.68
CA SER A 48 -8.99 -3.94 3.71
C SER A 48 -8.44 -5.25 3.14
N PHE A 49 -8.92 -5.71 1.98
CA PHE A 49 -8.39 -6.89 1.30
C PHE A 49 -6.92 -6.71 0.87
N HIS A 50 -6.59 -5.62 0.16
CA HIS A 50 -5.23 -5.39 -0.32
C HIS A 50 -4.29 -4.97 0.82
N HIS A 51 -4.81 -4.28 1.83
CA HIS A 51 -4.07 -3.98 3.05
C HIS A 51 -3.66 -5.27 3.78
N ALA A 52 -4.56 -6.25 3.88
CA ALA A 52 -4.24 -7.57 4.41
C ALA A 52 -3.23 -8.34 3.55
N LEU A 53 -3.37 -8.31 2.22
CA LEU A 53 -2.38 -8.91 1.30
C LEU A 53 -0.97 -8.36 1.52
N LYS A 54 -0.84 -7.05 1.71
CA LYS A 54 0.44 -6.41 1.99
C LYS A 54 0.96 -6.78 3.38
N THR A 55 0.13 -6.61 4.40
CA THR A 55 0.54 -6.73 5.81
C THR A 55 0.80 -8.17 6.24
N VAL A 56 -0.01 -9.12 5.75
CA VAL A 56 -0.01 -10.51 6.23
C VAL A 56 0.64 -11.45 5.22
N PHE A 57 0.45 -11.21 3.92
CA PHE A 57 0.86 -12.14 2.87
C PHE A 57 2.07 -11.67 2.07
N GLY A 58 2.72 -10.58 2.48
CA GLY A 58 3.98 -10.09 1.93
C GLY A 58 3.89 -9.47 0.54
N TRP A 59 2.69 -9.21 0.03
CA TRP A 59 2.54 -8.47 -1.23
C TRP A 59 3.09 -7.05 -1.09
N ARG A 60 3.58 -6.48 -2.18
CA ARG A 60 4.17 -5.14 -2.15
C ARG A 60 3.42 -4.17 -3.05
N LEU A 61 3.02 -3.05 -2.45
CA LEU A 61 2.68 -1.84 -3.18
C LEU A 61 3.99 -1.09 -3.41
N GLY A 62 4.27 -0.74 -4.65
CA GLY A 62 5.45 0.03 -5.03
C GLY A 62 5.08 1.15 -6.01
N GLY A 63 6.08 1.88 -6.46
CA GLY A 63 5.90 3.00 -7.39
C GLY A 63 5.61 4.31 -6.66
N ARG A 64 4.81 5.16 -7.28
CA ARG A 64 4.51 6.52 -6.79
C ARG A 64 3.07 6.90 -7.11
N PRO A 65 2.53 7.99 -6.52
CA PRO A 65 1.18 8.43 -6.84
C PRO A 65 0.93 8.60 -8.34
N GLY A 66 -0.14 7.97 -8.83
CA GLY A 66 -0.52 7.94 -10.25
C GLY A 66 0.21 6.89 -11.10
N ALA A 67 1.19 6.18 -10.55
CA ALA A 67 1.94 5.12 -11.21
C ALA A 67 2.27 4.00 -10.20
N TRP A 68 1.22 3.47 -9.57
CA TRP A 68 1.34 2.39 -8.59
C TRP A 68 1.61 1.06 -9.27
N THR A 69 2.42 0.24 -8.63
CA THR A 69 2.67 -1.15 -9.01
C THR A 69 2.27 -2.07 -7.87
N TRP A 70 1.72 -3.24 -8.22
CA TRP A 70 1.37 -4.26 -7.26
C TRP A 70 2.07 -5.55 -7.63
N SER A 71 2.97 -6.00 -6.76
CA SER A 71 3.79 -7.18 -7.01
C SER A 71 3.51 -8.24 -5.96
N GLU A 72 3.53 -9.49 -6.43
CA GLU A 72 3.52 -10.66 -5.58
C GLU A 72 4.64 -10.57 -4.53
N PRO A 73 4.47 -11.23 -3.37
CA PRO A 73 5.58 -11.40 -2.44
C PRO A 73 6.77 -11.97 -3.20
N GLU A 74 7.96 -11.41 -2.98
CA GLU A 74 9.16 -12.14 -3.38
C GLU A 74 9.04 -13.53 -2.79
N ARG A 75 9.24 -14.54 -3.64
CA ARG A 75 9.32 -15.93 -3.19
C ARG A 75 10.39 -15.94 -2.10
N ALA A 76 9.97 -15.96 -0.84
CA ALA A 76 10.84 -16.34 0.25
C ALA A 76 11.34 -17.71 -0.18
N GLU A 77 12.63 -17.81 -0.51
CA GLU A 77 13.30 -19.10 -0.57
C GLU A 77 12.84 -19.83 0.69
N ARG A 78 12.15 -20.97 0.52
CA ARG A 78 11.57 -21.74 1.64
C ARG A 78 12.64 -21.81 2.72
N ALA A 79 12.44 -21.12 3.84
CA ALA A 79 13.29 -21.35 5.00
C ALA A 79 13.19 -22.86 5.27
N PRO A 80 14.30 -23.63 5.17
CA PRO A 80 14.24 -25.05 5.46
C PRO A 80 13.87 -25.25 6.94
N PRO A 81 13.15 -26.35 7.27
CA PRO A 81 12.77 -26.66 8.65
C PRO A 81 13.98 -26.88 9.56
#